data_AF-A0A2S3UJ82-F1
#
_entry.id   AF-A0A2S3UJ82-F1
#
_cell.length_a   1.000
_cell.length_b   1.000
_cell.length_c   1.000
_cell.angle_alpha   90.00
_cell.angle_beta   90.00
_cell.angle_gamma   90.00
#
_symmetry.space_group_name_H-M   'P 1'
#
loop_
_entity.id
_entity.type
_entity.pdbx_description
1 polymer ?
#
loop_
_entity_poly.entity_id
_entity_poly.type
_entity_poly.pdbx_seq_one_letter_code
_entity_poly.pdbx_strand_id
1 'polypeptide(L)'
;MTNQITNPKTASQLSKTWVAVVGAVLGGFTLLFLMGLVLLSIAGHEVPCRSTNLVNIVLSFGAAMSVAFIGGNAAAKGHLPLPGLKNTPMIVSASGGIAVLVIMLILTSNLFPSETCDDELAFSCPPGQQEHRISKLRFGFCYPRAGWELDSGAIGVNAADIYVRQSSNKDVGVHFHISLIPAGWAGKPEAYTAEVAKTWRQLDDNLVLDRDFVGGRDAYRFSLNVKDREGRSRPTEVTHIYLDTERLLEIIMTWFDESEDKTLSEMQRIRSSLAFARI
;
A
#
# COMPACT_ATOMS: atom_id res chain seq x y z
N MET A 1 -64.51 -7.02 45.77
CA MET A 1 -64.40 -7.22 44.31
C MET A 1 -63.83 -5.93 43.73
N THR A 2 -62.54 -5.89 43.44
CA THR A 2 -61.84 -4.69 42.97
C THR A 2 -61.19 -5.03 41.63
N ASN A 3 -61.82 -4.61 40.54
CA ASN A 3 -61.33 -4.80 39.18
C ASN A 3 -60.18 -3.81 38.92
N GLN A 4 -58.95 -4.30 38.82
CA GLN A 4 -57.84 -3.51 38.29
C GLN A 4 -57.90 -3.50 36.76
N ILE A 5 -58.25 -2.33 36.22
CA ILE A 5 -58.11 -2.02 34.79
C ILE A 5 -56.65 -1.66 34.55
N THR A 6 -55.81 -2.65 34.24
CA THR A 6 -54.43 -2.40 33.79
C THR A 6 -54.49 -1.92 32.34
N ASN A 7 -54.19 -0.64 32.14
CA ASN A 7 -54.29 0.08 30.87
C ASN A 7 -53.15 -0.39 29.91
N PRO A 8 -53.44 -1.11 28.81
CA PRO A 8 -52.42 -1.78 27.97
C PRO A 8 -51.56 -0.83 27.11
N LYS A 9 -51.76 0.49 27.20
CA LYS A 9 -51.10 1.48 26.33
C LYS A 9 -49.65 1.80 26.70
N THR A 10 -49.22 1.54 27.93
CA THR A 10 -47.87 1.93 28.40
C THR A 10 -46.76 0.97 27.97
N ALA A 11 -47.05 -0.32 27.79
CA ALA A 11 -46.03 -1.31 27.43
C ALA A 11 -45.50 -1.18 25.98
N SER A 12 -46.33 -0.72 25.03
CA SER A 12 -45.91 -0.58 23.62
C SER A 12 -45.15 0.71 23.31
N GLN A 13 -45.26 1.74 24.17
CA GLN A 13 -44.46 2.95 24.02
C GLN A 13 -43.03 2.79 24.55
N LEU A 14 -42.84 2.00 25.61
CA LEU A 14 -41.50 1.81 26.20
C LEU A 14 -40.55 1.05 25.25
N SER A 15 -41.07 0.11 24.45
CA SER A 15 -40.26 -0.69 23.52
C SER A 15 -39.76 0.09 22.30
N LYS A 16 -40.33 1.25 21.99
CA LYS A 16 -39.92 2.08 20.83
C LYS A 16 -38.72 2.98 21.12
N THR A 17 -38.59 3.49 22.35
CA THR A 17 -37.56 4.49 22.68
C THR A 17 -36.16 3.88 22.74
N TRP A 18 -36.01 2.69 23.34
CA TRP A 18 -34.68 2.10 23.52
C TRP A 18 -34.04 1.67 22.20
N VAL A 19 -34.83 1.17 21.24
CA VAL A 19 -34.33 0.75 19.91
C VAL A 19 -33.72 1.92 19.15
N ALA A 20 -34.38 3.09 19.20
CA ALA A 20 -33.88 4.31 18.56
C ALA A 20 -32.56 4.78 19.20
N VAL A 21 -32.47 4.70 20.53
CA VAL A 21 -31.23 5.06 21.27
C VAL A 21 -30.09 4.11 20.92
N VAL A 22 -30.32 2.79 20.92
CA VAL A 22 -29.29 1.79 20.56
C VAL A 22 -28.82 1.97 19.11
N GLY A 23 -29.76 2.21 18.18
CA GLY A 23 -29.42 2.49 16.78
C GLY A 23 -28.57 3.75 16.62
N ALA A 24 -28.93 4.84 17.32
CA ALA A 24 -28.15 6.08 17.29
C ALA A 24 -26.73 5.89 17.85
N VAL A 25 -26.58 5.14 18.95
CA VAL A 25 -25.27 4.85 19.55
C VAL A 25 -24.41 4.00 18.62
N LEU A 26 -24.94 2.91 18.06
CA LEU A 26 -24.19 2.04 17.13
C LEU A 26 -23.83 2.75 15.83
N GLY A 27 -24.75 3.56 15.28
CA GLY A 27 -24.49 4.40 14.11
C GLY A 27 -23.39 5.43 14.39
N GLY A 28 -23.42 6.08 15.56
CA GLY A 28 -22.39 7.01 16.01
C GLY A 28 -21.01 6.35 16.10
N PHE A 29 -20.90 5.16 16.70
CA PHE A 29 -19.64 4.41 16.75
C PHE A 29 -19.12 4.03 15.35
N THR A 30 -20.00 3.61 14.44
CA THR A 30 -19.63 3.24 13.07
C THR A 30 -19.11 4.47 12.30
N LEU A 31 -19.79 5.61 12.46
CA LEU A 31 -19.37 6.88 11.85
C LEU A 31 -18.01 7.33 12.38
N LEU A 32 -17.80 7.29 13.70
CA LEU A 32 -16.51 7.63 14.31
C LEU A 32 -15.39 6.71 13.83
N PHE A 33 -15.66 5.41 13.68
CA PHE A 33 -14.69 4.46 13.13
C PHE A 33 -14.30 4.81 11.69
N LEU A 34 -15.28 5.09 10.82
CA LEU A 34 -15.02 5.48 9.43
C LEU A 34 -14.27 6.81 9.33
N MET A 35 -14.65 7.80 10.13
CA MET A 35 -13.91 9.07 10.22
C MET A 35 -12.46 8.84 10.71
N GLY A 36 -12.27 7.95 11.69
CA GLY A 36 -10.94 7.56 12.17
C GLY A 36 -10.07 6.96 11.07
N LEU A 37 -10.63 6.07 10.25
CA LEU A 37 -9.91 5.50 9.09
C LEU A 37 -9.52 6.58 8.07
N VAL A 38 -10.40 7.54 7.80
CA VAL A 38 -10.10 8.66 6.89
C VAL A 38 -8.98 9.54 7.45
N LEU A 39 -9.03 9.87 8.75
CA LEU A 39 -7.98 10.67 9.40
C LEU A 39 -6.64 9.94 9.43
N LEU A 40 -6.63 8.63 9.68
CA LEU A 40 -5.43 7.80 9.61
C LEU A 40 -4.85 7.78 8.19
N SER A 41 -5.71 7.63 7.18
CA SER A 41 -5.29 7.67 5.78
C SER A 41 -4.66 9.01 5.40
N ILE A 42 -5.25 10.14 5.83
CA ILE A 42 -4.69 11.49 5.63
C ILE A 42 -3.35 11.64 6.37
N ALA A 43 -3.20 10.99 7.53
CA ALA A 43 -1.95 10.98 8.29
C ALA A 43 -0.90 9.99 7.74
N GLY A 44 -1.08 9.45 6.53
CA GLY A 44 -0.14 8.52 5.89
C GLY A 44 -0.13 7.11 6.49
N HIS A 45 -1.12 6.79 7.34
CA HIS A 45 -1.31 5.44 7.89
C HIS A 45 -2.30 4.70 7.00
N GLU A 46 -1.79 4.06 5.96
CA GLU A 46 -2.59 3.19 5.09
C GLU A 46 -3.11 1.98 5.86
N VAL A 47 -4.33 1.54 5.53
CA VAL A 47 -4.90 0.33 6.11
C VAL A 47 -4.04 -0.85 5.65
N PRO A 48 -3.46 -1.64 6.58
CA PRO A 48 -2.65 -2.77 6.20
C PRO A 48 -3.49 -3.71 5.36
N CYS A 49 -2.86 -4.21 4.31
CA CYS A 49 -3.47 -4.99 3.25
C CYS A 49 -4.27 -6.21 3.80
N ARG A 50 -3.80 -6.82 4.90
CA ARG A 50 -4.50 -7.92 5.63
C ARG A 50 -5.82 -7.51 6.31
N SER A 51 -6.02 -6.22 6.57
CA SER A 51 -7.17 -5.65 7.27
C SER A 51 -8.21 -5.01 6.34
N THR A 52 -7.96 -4.98 5.03
CA THR A 52 -8.90 -4.44 4.02
C THR A 52 -10.26 -5.15 4.08
N ASN A 53 -10.25 -6.48 4.24
CA ASN A 53 -11.46 -7.28 4.44
C ASN A 53 -12.28 -6.84 5.66
N LEU A 54 -11.61 -6.45 6.75
CA LEU A 54 -12.29 -5.99 7.97
C LEU A 54 -12.95 -4.62 7.72
N VAL A 55 -12.28 -3.73 7.01
CA VAL A 55 -12.84 -2.44 6.59
C VAL A 55 -14.06 -2.63 5.67
N ASN A 56 -13.96 -3.52 4.68
CA ASN A 56 -15.06 -3.83 3.76
C ASN A 56 -16.28 -4.40 4.51
N ILE A 57 -16.07 -5.29 5.50
CA ILE A 57 -17.13 -5.83 6.35
C ILE A 57 -17.78 -4.72 7.17
N VAL A 58 -17.00 -3.88 7.85
CA VAL A 58 -17.55 -2.80 8.69
C VAL A 58 -18.32 -1.78 7.86
N LEU A 59 -17.81 -1.42 6.68
CA LEU A 59 -18.48 -0.51 5.75
C LEU A 59 -19.80 -1.10 5.24
N SER A 60 -19.78 -2.35 4.79
CA SER A 60 -20.97 -3.05 4.29
C SER A 60 -22.02 -3.24 5.38
N PHE A 61 -21.60 -3.56 6.60
CA PHE A 61 -22.46 -3.70 7.76
C PHE A 61 -23.10 -2.36 8.17
N GLY A 62 -22.31 -1.27 8.16
CA GLY A 62 -22.82 0.07 8.43
C GLY A 62 -23.89 0.52 7.43
N ALA A 63 -23.66 0.27 6.13
CA ALA A 63 -24.63 0.56 5.08
C ALA A 63 -25.91 -0.28 5.23
N ALA A 64 -25.77 -1.59 5.48
CA ALA A 64 -26.88 -2.50 5.68
C ALA A 64 -27.75 -2.12 6.89
N MET A 65 -27.14 -1.78 8.02
CA MET A 65 -27.85 -1.33 9.22
C MET A 65 -28.60 -0.01 8.95
N SER A 66 -27.97 0.93 8.26
CA SER A 66 -28.60 2.22 7.92
C SER A 66 -29.89 2.02 7.11
N VAL A 67 -29.85 1.15 6.09
CA VAL A 67 -31.04 0.83 5.28
C VAL A 67 -32.08 0.05 6.08
N ALA A 68 -31.66 -0.89 6.93
CA ALA A 68 -32.57 -1.64 7.80
C ALA A 68 -33.32 -0.71 8.77
N PHE A 69 -32.66 0.31 9.34
CA PHE A 69 -33.29 1.29 10.23
C PHE A 69 -34.28 2.20 9.48
N ILE A 70 -33.91 2.70 8.30
CA ILE A 70 -34.81 3.53 7.48
C ILE A 70 -36.03 2.72 7.05
N GLY A 71 -35.82 1.49 6.56
CA GLY A 71 -36.89 0.56 6.19
C GLY A 71 -37.79 0.21 7.37
N GLY A 72 -37.20 0.00 8.54
CA GLY A 72 -37.93 -0.37 9.76
C GLY A 72 -38.79 0.77 10.28
N ASN A 73 -38.26 2.00 10.26
CA ASN A 73 -39.01 3.20 10.63
C ASN A 73 -40.17 3.46 9.66
N ALA A 74 -39.95 3.26 8.35
CA ALA A 74 -40.99 3.40 7.34
C ALA A 74 -42.11 2.34 7.52
N ALA A 75 -41.73 1.08 7.75
CA ALA A 75 -42.67 0.00 8.03
C ALA A 75 -43.47 0.25 9.32
N ALA A 76 -42.82 0.71 10.39
CA ALA A 76 -43.44 0.99 11.68
C ALA A 76 -44.44 2.16 11.64
N LYS A 77 -44.24 3.13 10.75
CA LYS A 77 -45.16 4.26 10.54
C LYS A 77 -46.37 3.89 9.66
N GLY A 78 -46.34 2.74 8.99
CA GLY A 78 -47.48 2.17 8.26
C GLY A 78 -48.03 3.01 7.10
N HIS A 79 -47.33 4.07 6.70
CA HIS A 79 -47.79 5.04 5.71
C HIS A 79 -46.72 5.22 4.62
N LEU A 80 -46.57 4.21 3.78
CA LEU A 80 -46.10 4.45 2.42
C LEU A 80 -47.36 4.37 1.54
N PRO A 81 -47.99 5.51 1.21
CA PRO A 81 -49.13 5.53 0.29
C PRO A 81 -48.61 5.21 -1.11
N LEU A 82 -48.36 3.93 -1.37
CA LEU A 82 -48.10 3.42 -2.71
C LEU A 82 -49.46 3.28 -3.39
N PRO A 83 -49.78 4.13 -4.40
CA PRO A 83 -51.04 4.03 -5.11
C PRO A 83 -51.11 2.67 -5.81
N GLY A 84 -51.95 1.76 -5.30
CA GLY A 84 -52.22 0.45 -5.90
C GLY A 84 -52.03 -0.78 -5.00
N LEU A 85 -51.28 -0.68 -3.89
CA LEU A 85 -51.09 -1.82 -2.97
C LEU A 85 -51.89 -1.60 -1.68
N LYS A 86 -53.14 -2.07 -1.66
CA LYS A 86 -53.96 -2.09 -0.43
C LYS A 86 -53.69 -3.37 0.37
N ASN A 87 -53.14 -3.21 1.57
CA ASN A 87 -53.21 -4.14 2.72
C ASN A 87 -52.26 -5.35 2.84
N THR A 88 -51.07 -5.36 2.23
CA THR A 88 -50.05 -6.38 2.57
C THR A 88 -49.06 -5.84 3.61
N PRO A 89 -49.00 -6.41 4.84
CA PRO A 89 -48.01 -6.00 5.84
C PRO A 89 -46.61 -6.32 5.33
N MET A 90 -45.83 -5.28 5.06
CA MET A 90 -44.48 -5.42 4.50
C MET A 90 -43.50 -5.99 5.54
N ILE A 91 -43.21 -7.30 5.44
CA ILE A 91 -42.05 -7.97 6.07
C ILE A 91 -40.71 -7.56 5.39
N VAL A 92 -40.74 -6.54 4.53
CA VAL A 92 -39.66 -6.13 3.61
C VAL A 92 -38.46 -5.50 4.33
N SER A 93 -38.61 -5.05 5.59
CA SER A 93 -37.54 -4.31 6.27
C SER A 93 -36.32 -5.14 6.64
N ALA A 94 -36.50 -6.38 7.09
CA ALA A 94 -35.37 -7.23 7.49
C ALA A 94 -34.63 -7.78 6.27
N SER A 95 -35.36 -8.19 5.23
CA SER A 95 -34.78 -8.67 3.98
C SER A 95 -34.03 -7.57 3.23
N GLY A 96 -34.48 -6.32 3.30
CA GLY A 96 -33.81 -5.18 2.68
C GLY A 96 -32.41 -4.93 3.25
N GLY A 97 -32.23 -5.02 4.57
CA GLY A 97 -30.92 -4.86 5.20
C GLY A 97 -29.92 -5.94 4.77
N ILE A 98 -30.36 -7.21 4.76
CA ILE A 98 -29.53 -8.34 4.31
C ILE A 98 -29.16 -8.20 2.84
N ALA A 99 -30.10 -7.80 1.98
CA ALA A 99 -29.83 -7.58 0.56
C ALA A 99 -28.75 -6.50 0.36
N VAL A 100 -28.85 -5.37 1.08
CA VAL A 100 -27.84 -4.30 1.02
C VAL A 100 -26.49 -4.78 1.55
N LEU A 101 -26.45 -5.59 2.61
CA LEU A 101 -25.20 -6.17 3.11
C LEU A 101 -24.48 -6.98 2.03
N VAL A 102 -25.20 -7.88 1.34
CA VAL A 102 -24.62 -8.72 0.29
C VAL A 102 -24.17 -7.88 -0.91
N ILE A 103 -25.01 -6.94 -1.35
CA ILE A 103 -24.66 -6.05 -2.47
C ILE A 103 -23.43 -5.21 -2.14
N MET A 104 -23.39 -4.60 -0.95
CA MET A 104 -22.25 -3.78 -0.53
C MET A 104 -21.00 -4.62 -0.32
N LEU A 105 -21.10 -5.84 0.19
CA LEU A 105 -19.95 -6.72 0.35
C LEU A 105 -19.35 -7.08 -1.02
N ILE A 106 -20.20 -7.44 -1.99
CA ILE A 106 -19.77 -7.72 -3.37
C ILE A 106 -19.19 -6.44 -4.00
N LEU A 107 -19.85 -5.30 -3.84
CA LEU A 107 -19.41 -4.05 -4.45
C LEU A 107 -18.07 -3.61 -3.86
N THR A 108 -17.93 -3.62 -2.54
CA THR A 108 -16.68 -3.26 -1.85
C THR A 108 -15.57 -4.27 -2.11
N SER A 109 -15.86 -5.57 -2.22
CA SER A 109 -14.86 -6.58 -2.59
C SER A 109 -14.39 -6.45 -4.05
N ASN A 110 -15.21 -5.91 -4.94
CA ASN A 110 -14.82 -5.67 -6.33
C ASN A 110 -14.14 -4.30 -6.51
N LEU A 111 -14.54 -3.30 -5.74
CA LEU A 111 -14.01 -1.94 -5.83
C LEU A 111 -12.69 -1.78 -5.06
N PHE A 112 -12.59 -2.49 -3.94
CA PHE A 112 -11.36 -2.75 -3.21
C PHE A 112 -11.13 -4.25 -3.32
N PRO A 113 -10.65 -4.75 -4.48
CA PRO A 113 -10.14 -6.09 -4.51
C PRO A 113 -9.19 -6.19 -3.32
N SER A 114 -9.36 -7.24 -2.52
CA SER A 114 -8.23 -7.71 -1.75
C SER A 114 -7.24 -8.14 -2.81
N GLU A 115 -6.52 -7.17 -3.42
CA GLU A 115 -5.27 -7.43 -4.07
C GLU A 115 -4.59 -8.33 -3.07
N THR A 116 -4.42 -9.58 -3.49
CA THR A 116 -3.74 -10.58 -2.72
C THR A 116 -2.51 -9.84 -2.25
N CYS A 117 -2.42 -9.58 -0.95
CA CYS A 117 -1.19 -9.07 -0.37
C CYS A 117 -0.07 -10.13 -0.56
N ASP A 118 -0.49 -11.31 -1.02
CA ASP A 118 0.21 -12.40 -1.68
C ASP A 118 0.28 -12.26 -3.21
N ASP A 119 0.32 -11.03 -3.77
CA ASP A 119 1.11 -10.77 -4.98
C ASP A 119 2.57 -10.98 -4.56
N GLU A 120 2.85 -12.22 -4.18
CA GLU A 120 4.17 -12.78 -4.14
C GLU A 120 4.71 -12.43 -5.50
N LEU A 121 5.70 -11.55 -5.52
CA LEU A 121 6.64 -11.62 -6.61
C LEU A 121 7.02 -13.09 -6.70
N ALA A 122 6.53 -13.77 -7.73
CA ALA A 122 6.81 -15.16 -7.99
C ALA A 122 8.25 -15.23 -8.53
N PHE A 123 9.20 -14.80 -7.71
CA PHE A 123 10.62 -14.90 -7.95
C PHE A 123 11.21 -15.81 -6.88
N SER A 124 12.11 -16.68 -7.33
CA SER A 124 12.83 -17.60 -6.46
C SER A 124 14.31 -17.34 -6.66
N CYS A 125 15.04 -17.19 -5.57
CA CYS A 125 16.48 -16.98 -5.64
C CYS A 125 17.20 -18.30 -5.94
N PRO A 126 18.23 -18.29 -6.80
CA PRO A 126 19.11 -19.44 -7.00
C PRO A 126 19.71 -19.99 -5.69
N PRO A 127 20.13 -21.27 -5.66
CA PRO A 127 20.82 -21.83 -4.50
C PRO A 127 22.06 -20.99 -4.11
N GLY A 128 22.26 -20.80 -2.81
CA GLY A 128 23.36 -19.97 -2.29
C GLY A 128 23.06 -18.47 -2.24
N GLN A 129 21.86 -18.05 -2.67
CA GLN A 129 21.36 -16.69 -2.46
C GLN A 129 20.25 -16.65 -1.40
N GLN A 130 20.06 -15.47 -0.83
CA GLN A 130 18.99 -15.09 0.07
C GLN A 130 18.08 -14.10 -0.65
N GLU A 131 16.81 -14.17 -0.32
CA GLU A 131 15.78 -13.31 -0.87
C GLU A 131 15.51 -12.15 0.09
N HIS A 132 15.38 -10.94 -0.46
CA HIS A 132 14.86 -9.79 0.28
C HIS A 132 13.64 -9.21 -0.46
N ARG A 133 12.49 -9.16 0.24
CA ARG A 133 11.23 -8.61 -0.28
C ARG A 133 10.85 -7.36 0.48
N ILE A 134 10.40 -6.35 -0.26
CA ILE A 134 9.97 -5.08 0.30
C ILE A 134 8.53 -4.82 -0.13
N SER A 135 7.60 -5.48 0.56
CA SER A 135 6.18 -5.52 0.17
C SER A 135 5.55 -4.14 0.01
N LYS A 136 5.91 -3.17 0.87
CA LYS A 136 5.41 -1.78 0.77
C LYS A 136 5.80 -1.08 -0.55
N LEU A 137 6.91 -1.50 -1.14
CA LEU A 137 7.49 -0.87 -2.34
C LEU A 137 7.37 -1.78 -3.56
N ARG A 138 6.71 -2.95 -3.41
CA ARG A 138 6.38 -3.90 -4.47
C ARG A 138 7.59 -4.35 -5.30
N PHE A 139 8.76 -4.51 -4.68
CA PHE A 139 9.92 -5.12 -5.32
C PHE A 139 10.68 -6.04 -4.37
N GLY A 140 11.53 -6.88 -4.95
CA GLY A 140 12.45 -7.73 -4.22
C GLY A 140 13.69 -8.03 -5.06
N PHE A 141 14.73 -8.55 -4.42
CA PHE A 141 15.98 -8.94 -5.06
C PHE A 141 16.62 -10.12 -4.32
N CYS A 142 17.60 -10.73 -4.97
CA CYS A 142 18.43 -11.79 -4.42
C CYS A 142 19.83 -11.27 -4.11
N TYR A 143 20.47 -11.80 -3.06
CA TYR A 143 21.86 -11.50 -2.75
C TYR A 143 22.60 -12.72 -2.19
N PRO A 144 23.94 -12.82 -2.32
CA PRO A 144 24.68 -13.97 -1.84
C PRO A 144 24.56 -14.13 -0.31
N ARG A 145 24.48 -15.38 0.18
CA ARG A 145 24.41 -15.63 1.64
C ARG A 145 25.74 -15.44 2.36
N ALA A 146 26.84 -15.75 1.69
CA ALA A 146 28.17 -15.81 2.29
C ALA A 146 28.94 -14.54 1.95
N GLY A 147 29.48 -13.87 2.97
CA GLY A 147 30.32 -12.67 2.78
C GLY A 147 29.56 -11.38 2.47
N TRP A 148 28.22 -11.39 2.56
CA TRP A 148 27.37 -10.23 2.32
C TRP A 148 26.38 -10.04 3.47
N GLU A 149 26.19 -8.78 3.88
CA GLU A 149 25.28 -8.34 4.93
C GLU A 149 24.19 -7.45 4.35
N LEU A 150 22.96 -7.69 4.79
CA LEU A 150 21.84 -6.79 4.55
C LEU A 150 21.68 -5.84 5.75
N ASP A 151 21.76 -4.55 5.49
CA ASP A 151 21.56 -3.47 6.45
C ASP A 151 20.44 -2.56 5.93
N SER A 152 19.31 -2.49 6.64
CA SER A 152 18.18 -1.66 6.23
C SER A 152 17.83 -0.63 7.29
N GLY A 153 17.66 0.62 6.84
CA GLY A 153 17.10 1.69 7.65
C GLY A 153 15.60 1.52 7.87
N ALA A 154 14.95 2.52 8.46
CA ALA A 154 13.49 2.54 8.56
C ALA A 154 12.87 2.58 7.15
N ILE A 155 12.10 1.55 6.78
CA ILE A 155 11.46 1.45 5.46
C ILE A 155 10.07 2.12 5.51
N GLY A 156 10.01 3.33 4.96
CA GLY A 156 8.79 4.10 4.71
C GLY A 156 8.27 3.91 3.28
N VAL A 157 7.05 4.40 3.03
CA VAL A 157 6.44 4.41 1.67
C VAL A 157 7.11 5.43 0.73
N ASN A 158 7.71 6.47 1.31
CA ASN A 158 8.29 7.62 0.58
C ASN A 158 9.83 7.62 0.58
N ALA A 159 10.46 6.82 1.44
CA ALA A 159 11.89 6.74 1.57
C ALA A 159 12.26 5.37 2.14
N ALA A 160 13.25 4.75 1.52
CA ALA A 160 13.84 3.52 2.01
C ALA A 160 15.31 3.52 1.63
N ASP A 161 16.15 3.12 2.58
CA ASP A 161 17.57 2.89 2.39
C ASP A 161 17.88 1.46 2.77
N ILE A 162 18.27 0.67 1.77
CA ILE A 162 18.58 -0.74 1.93
C ILE A 162 19.94 -1.00 1.33
N TYR A 163 20.85 -1.51 2.15
CA TYR A 163 22.21 -1.77 1.76
C TYR A 163 22.49 -3.27 1.77
N VAL A 164 23.13 -3.74 0.72
CA VAL A 164 23.70 -5.08 0.63
C VAL A 164 25.20 -4.88 0.48
N ARG A 165 25.97 -5.09 1.56
CA ARG A 165 27.39 -4.74 1.62
C ARG A 165 28.24 -5.97 1.85
N GLN A 166 29.47 -5.96 1.34
CA GLN A 166 30.42 -7.03 1.62
C GLN A 166 30.83 -6.99 3.10
N SER A 167 30.79 -8.13 3.78
CA SER A 167 31.12 -8.23 5.21
C SER A 167 32.55 -7.79 5.52
N SER A 168 33.50 -8.08 4.62
CA SER A 168 34.92 -7.72 4.77
C SER A 168 35.21 -6.24 4.49
N ASN A 169 34.38 -5.58 3.67
CA ASN A 169 34.56 -4.18 3.31
C ASN A 169 33.20 -3.52 3.07
N LYS A 170 32.73 -2.75 4.06
CA LYS A 170 31.41 -2.10 4.02
C LYS A 170 31.32 -0.95 3.01
N ASP A 171 32.42 -0.53 2.40
CA ASP A 171 32.41 0.46 1.31
C ASP A 171 32.14 -0.17 -0.06
N VAL A 172 32.08 -1.51 -0.15
CA VAL A 172 31.74 -2.24 -1.37
C VAL A 172 30.35 -2.83 -1.24
N GLY A 173 29.47 -2.50 -2.18
CA GLY A 173 28.16 -3.12 -2.25
C GLY A 173 27.12 -2.39 -3.09
N VAL A 174 25.87 -2.78 -2.86
CA VAL A 174 24.68 -2.29 -3.57
C VAL A 174 23.76 -1.58 -2.58
N HIS A 175 23.41 -0.34 -2.86
CA HIS A 175 22.49 0.47 -2.08
C HIS A 175 21.24 0.74 -2.91
N PHE A 176 20.09 0.33 -2.40
CA PHE A 176 18.78 0.66 -2.92
C PHE A 176 18.24 1.85 -2.13
N HIS A 177 18.08 2.97 -2.82
CA HIS A 177 17.51 4.20 -2.28
C HIS A 177 16.21 4.52 -2.99
N ILE A 178 15.19 4.96 -2.27
CA ILE A 178 13.94 5.42 -2.86
C ILE A 178 13.76 6.89 -2.56
N SER A 179 13.58 7.65 -3.65
CA SER A 179 13.43 9.09 -3.62
C SER A 179 12.10 9.52 -4.24
N LEU A 180 11.60 10.67 -3.80
CA LEU A 180 10.45 11.33 -4.39
C LEU A 180 10.91 12.21 -5.55
N ILE A 181 10.23 12.08 -6.68
CA ILE A 181 10.41 12.93 -7.85
C ILE A 181 9.69 14.27 -7.58
N PRO A 182 10.35 15.42 -7.71
CA PRO A 182 9.68 16.69 -7.47
C PRO A 182 8.52 16.89 -8.45
N ALA A 183 7.41 17.47 -7.99
CA ALA A 183 6.16 17.56 -8.75
C ALA A 183 6.29 18.17 -10.17
N GLY A 184 7.20 19.12 -10.38
CA GLY A 184 7.46 19.70 -11.71
C GLY A 184 8.02 18.72 -12.75
N TRP A 185 8.58 17.61 -12.28
CA TRP A 185 9.19 16.53 -13.05
C TRP A 185 8.33 15.26 -13.11
N ALA A 186 7.18 15.24 -12.44
CA ALA A 186 6.30 14.08 -12.43
C ALA A 186 5.90 13.67 -13.86
N GLY A 187 6.06 12.39 -14.19
CA GLY A 187 5.81 11.86 -15.53
C GLY A 187 6.79 12.29 -16.63
N LYS A 188 7.94 12.88 -16.28
CA LYS A 188 8.98 13.32 -17.23
C LYS A 188 10.34 12.65 -16.95
N PRO A 189 10.44 11.31 -17.03
CA PRO A 189 11.62 10.57 -16.58
C PRO A 189 12.90 10.97 -17.35
N GLU A 190 12.84 11.12 -18.68
CA GLU A 190 14.02 11.51 -19.47
C GLU A 190 14.56 12.89 -19.08
N ALA A 191 13.66 13.86 -18.90
CA ALA A 191 14.04 15.22 -18.57
C ALA A 191 14.57 15.32 -17.12
N TYR A 192 13.97 14.59 -16.18
CA TYR A 192 14.46 14.49 -14.80
C TYR A 192 15.82 13.81 -14.73
N THR A 193 15.99 12.65 -15.37
CA THR A 193 17.28 11.95 -15.46
C THR A 193 18.37 12.85 -16.04
N ALA A 194 18.08 13.61 -17.10
CA ALA A 194 19.03 14.53 -17.70
C ALA A 194 19.45 15.66 -16.74
N GLU A 195 18.52 16.16 -15.92
CA GLU A 195 18.82 17.17 -14.90
C GLU A 195 19.67 16.59 -13.75
N VAL A 196 19.32 15.38 -13.27
CA VAL A 196 20.10 14.67 -12.26
C VAL A 196 21.52 14.36 -12.78
N ALA A 197 21.67 14.04 -14.07
CA ALA A 197 22.99 13.85 -14.68
C ALA A 197 23.88 15.11 -14.58
N LYS A 198 23.31 16.32 -14.62
CA LYS A 198 24.09 17.56 -14.42
C LYS A 198 24.63 17.66 -13.00
N THR A 199 23.87 17.18 -12.02
CA THR A 199 24.29 17.14 -10.62
C THR A 199 25.41 16.11 -10.44
N TRP A 200 25.27 14.90 -10.98
CA TRP A 200 26.31 13.87 -10.91
C TRP A 200 27.61 14.27 -11.62
N ARG A 201 27.55 15.07 -12.69
CA ARG A 201 28.75 15.61 -13.35
C ARG A 201 29.60 16.50 -12.46
N GLN A 202 29.04 17.07 -11.39
CA GLN A 202 29.82 17.82 -10.40
C GLN A 202 30.76 16.91 -9.59
N LEU A 203 30.48 15.60 -9.54
CA LEU A 203 31.32 14.59 -8.90
C LEU A 203 32.29 13.93 -9.90
N ASP A 204 31.89 13.79 -11.16
CA ASP A 204 32.72 13.26 -12.24
C ASP A 204 32.34 13.88 -13.60
N ASP A 205 33.23 14.71 -14.16
CA ASP A 205 33.04 15.33 -15.48
C ASP A 205 32.92 14.30 -16.62
N ASN A 206 33.41 13.08 -16.43
CA ASN A 206 33.39 12.00 -17.41
C ASN A 206 32.18 11.05 -17.27
N LEU A 207 31.17 11.44 -16.48
CA LEU A 207 29.92 10.69 -16.32
C LEU A 207 29.36 10.21 -17.68
N VAL A 208 29.16 8.91 -17.80
CA VAL A 208 28.45 8.27 -18.91
C VAL A 208 27.00 8.02 -18.50
N LEU A 209 26.05 8.47 -19.33
CA LEU A 209 24.62 8.23 -19.15
C LEU A 209 24.11 7.34 -20.29
N ASP A 210 23.64 6.14 -19.92
CA ASP A 210 23.08 5.15 -20.84
C ASP A 210 21.62 4.83 -20.49
N ARG A 211 20.89 4.28 -21.47
CA ARG A 211 19.64 3.55 -21.19
C ARG A 211 19.96 2.11 -20.82
N ASP A 212 19.18 1.56 -19.90
CA ASP A 212 19.30 0.18 -19.43
C ASP A 212 17.90 -0.44 -19.28
N PHE A 213 17.85 -1.75 -19.01
CA PHE A 213 16.61 -2.48 -18.77
C PHE A 213 16.80 -3.45 -17.61
N VAL A 214 16.14 -3.19 -16.47
CA VAL A 214 16.35 -3.92 -15.22
C VAL A 214 15.02 -4.34 -14.63
N GLY A 215 14.90 -5.63 -14.27
CA GLY A 215 13.69 -6.18 -13.65
C GLY A 215 12.42 -6.07 -14.49
N GLY A 216 12.54 -5.97 -15.82
CA GLY A 216 11.39 -5.79 -16.71
C GLY A 216 10.94 -4.33 -16.88
N ARG A 217 11.74 -3.35 -16.45
CA ARG A 217 11.46 -1.92 -16.56
C ARG A 217 12.58 -1.17 -17.27
N ASP A 218 12.21 -0.10 -17.96
CA ASP A 218 13.17 0.86 -18.50
C ASP A 218 13.92 1.54 -17.35
N ALA A 219 15.22 1.68 -17.53
CA ALA A 219 16.12 2.27 -16.56
C ALA A 219 17.12 3.22 -17.21
N TYR A 220 17.74 4.06 -16.40
CA TYR A 220 18.85 4.92 -16.81
C TYR A 220 20.06 4.62 -15.96
N ARG A 221 21.18 4.30 -16.59
CA ARG A 221 22.42 3.96 -15.91
C ARG A 221 23.42 5.10 -16.03
N PHE A 222 23.97 5.48 -14.89
CA PHE A 222 25.05 6.45 -14.76
C PHE A 222 26.30 5.69 -14.35
N SER A 223 27.38 5.82 -15.13
CA SER A 223 28.69 5.30 -14.77
C SER A 223 29.61 6.48 -14.49
N LEU A 224 30.16 6.52 -13.28
CA LEU A 224 31.04 7.59 -12.82
C LEU A 224 32.13 7.07 -11.89
N ASN A 225 33.16 7.87 -11.71
CA ASN A 225 34.24 7.60 -10.78
C ASN A 225 34.27 8.66 -9.66
N VAL A 226 33.79 8.28 -8.48
CA VAL A 226 33.74 9.15 -7.31
C VAL A 226 35.03 8.98 -6.52
N LYS A 227 35.52 10.04 -5.86
CA LYS A 227 36.64 9.93 -4.92
C LYS A 227 36.13 9.82 -3.48
N ASP A 228 36.71 8.92 -2.70
CA ASP A 228 36.46 8.90 -1.25
C ASP A 228 37.16 10.06 -0.52
N ARG A 229 37.04 10.08 0.82
CA ARG A 229 37.64 11.12 1.65
C ARG A 229 39.17 11.11 1.59
N GLU A 230 39.75 9.95 1.31
CA GLU A 230 41.18 9.72 1.13
C GLU A 230 41.64 10.02 -0.32
N GLY A 231 40.72 10.39 -1.21
CA GLY A 231 41.00 10.70 -2.61
C GLY A 231 41.15 9.47 -3.51
N ARG A 232 40.86 8.27 -3.00
CA ARG A 232 40.90 7.02 -3.78
C ARG A 232 39.72 6.94 -4.72
N SER A 233 39.99 6.40 -5.91
CA SER A 233 39.02 6.13 -6.97
C SER A 233 38.00 5.09 -6.51
N ARG A 234 36.71 5.40 -6.67
CA ARG A 234 35.56 4.53 -6.39
C ARG A 234 34.63 4.55 -7.59
N PRO A 235 34.85 3.65 -8.56
CA PRO A 235 33.88 3.41 -9.61
C PRO A 235 32.50 3.16 -9.00
N THR A 236 31.52 3.87 -9.54
CA THR A 236 30.14 3.86 -9.07
C THR A 236 29.22 3.75 -10.26
N GLU A 237 28.26 2.83 -10.18
CA GLU A 237 27.15 2.72 -11.11
C GLU A 237 25.86 3.08 -10.38
N VAL A 238 25.14 4.08 -10.87
CA VAL A 238 23.81 4.44 -10.37
C VAL A 238 22.78 4.02 -11.41
N THR A 239 21.75 3.28 -11.03
CA THR A 239 20.65 2.89 -11.92
C THR A 239 19.35 3.50 -11.43
N HIS A 240 18.71 4.32 -12.26
CA HIS A 240 17.42 4.93 -11.99
C HIS A 240 16.29 4.10 -12.61
N ILE A 241 15.38 3.62 -11.77
CA ILE A 241 14.18 2.89 -12.19
C ILE A 241 12.95 3.63 -11.65
N TYR A 242 12.15 4.17 -12.56
CA TYR A 242 10.93 4.91 -12.20
C TYR A 242 9.85 3.91 -11.77
N LEU A 243 9.44 3.98 -10.51
CA LEU A 243 8.43 3.08 -9.96
C LEU A 243 7.03 3.52 -10.40
N ASP A 244 6.80 4.84 -10.36
CA ASP A 244 5.61 5.54 -10.85
C ASP A 244 5.96 7.00 -11.21
N THR A 245 4.96 7.88 -11.30
CA THR A 245 5.15 9.30 -11.65
C THR A 245 5.83 10.12 -10.58
N GLU A 246 5.84 9.67 -9.33
CA GLU A 246 6.29 10.41 -8.14
C GLU A 246 7.45 9.73 -7.42
N ARG A 247 7.77 8.47 -7.74
CA ARG A 247 8.79 7.69 -7.04
C ARG A 247 9.85 7.13 -7.97
N LEU A 248 11.09 7.22 -7.51
CA LEU A 248 12.27 6.71 -8.18
C LEU A 248 12.98 5.71 -7.25
N LEU A 249 13.36 4.55 -7.79
CA LEU A 249 14.30 3.63 -7.18
C LEU A 249 15.68 3.87 -7.79
N GLU A 250 16.64 4.22 -6.93
CA GLU A 250 18.05 4.40 -7.25
C GLU A 250 18.82 3.17 -6.74
N ILE A 251 19.56 2.52 -7.61
CA ILE A 251 20.45 1.40 -7.26
C ILE A 251 21.88 1.87 -7.45
N ILE A 252 22.57 2.09 -6.35
CA ILE A 252 23.93 2.61 -6.31
C ILE A 252 24.87 1.44 -6.00
N MET A 253 25.65 1.01 -6.99
CA MET A 253 26.70 0.02 -6.81
C MET A 253 28.03 0.75 -6.70
N THR A 254 28.78 0.50 -5.63
CA THR A 254 30.10 1.13 -5.42
C THR A 254 31.13 0.06 -5.14
N TRP A 255 32.31 0.20 -5.74
CA TRP A 255 33.46 -0.66 -5.51
C TRP A 255 34.77 0.12 -5.64
N PHE A 256 35.90 -0.55 -5.44
CA PHE A 256 37.24 -0.03 -5.69
C PHE A 256 37.86 -0.69 -6.91
N ASP A 257 38.76 -0.02 -7.62
CA ASP A 257 39.48 -0.57 -8.79
C ASP A 257 40.23 -1.88 -8.46
N GLU A 258 40.63 -2.07 -7.21
CA GLU A 258 41.31 -3.26 -6.69
C GLU A 258 40.35 -4.42 -6.33
N SER A 259 39.05 -4.21 -6.44
CA SER A 259 38.06 -5.23 -6.08
C SER A 259 38.15 -6.41 -7.05
N GLU A 260 38.07 -7.62 -6.51
CA GLU A 260 38.07 -8.83 -7.34
C GLU A 260 36.91 -8.82 -8.34
N ASP A 261 37.14 -9.29 -9.58
CA ASP A 261 36.11 -9.45 -10.62
C ASP A 261 34.86 -10.19 -10.13
N LYS A 262 35.06 -11.13 -9.20
CA LYS A 262 34.00 -11.87 -8.53
C LYS A 262 33.03 -10.95 -7.80
N THR A 263 33.54 -9.95 -7.07
CA THR A 263 32.72 -8.99 -6.31
C THR A 263 31.86 -8.16 -7.25
N LEU A 264 32.42 -7.70 -8.37
CA LEU A 264 31.66 -6.97 -9.39
C LEU A 264 30.57 -7.86 -10.01
N SER A 265 30.89 -9.11 -10.33
CA SER A 265 29.90 -10.08 -10.83
C SER A 265 28.76 -10.33 -9.83
N GLU A 266 29.06 -10.39 -8.53
CA GLU A 266 28.05 -10.57 -7.48
C GLU A 266 27.13 -9.35 -7.34
N MET A 267 27.67 -8.12 -7.39
CA MET A 267 26.84 -6.90 -7.41
C MET A 267 25.94 -6.83 -8.64
N GLN A 268 26.47 -7.17 -9.82
CA GLN A 268 25.68 -7.20 -11.06
C GLN A 268 24.58 -8.27 -10.98
N ARG A 269 24.81 -9.40 -10.31
CA ARG A 269 23.77 -10.41 -10.01
C ARG A 269 22.70 -9.88 -9.06
N ILE A 270 23.09 -9.13 -8.02
CA ILE A 270 22.13 -8.48 -7.11
C ILE A 270 21.23 -7.53 -7.91
N ARG A 271 21.81 -6.63 -8.71
CA ARG A 271 21.06 -5.67 -9.57
C ARG A 271 20.13 -6.38 -10.54
N SER A 272 20.63 -7.39 -11.27
CA SER A 272 19.84 -8.09 -12.29
C SER A 272 18.79 -9.04 -11.73
N SER A 273 18.92 -9.46 -10.46
CA SER A 273 17.89 -10.26 -9.76
C SER A 273 16.69 -9.45 -9.29
N LEU A 274 16.72 -8.12 -9.45
CA LEU A 274 15.62 -7.24 -9.10
C LEU A 274 14.36 -7.65 -9.85
N ALA A 275 13.29 -7.83 -9.12
CA ALA A 275 11.96 -8.10 -9.64
C ALA A 275 10.96 -7.10 -9.06
N PHE A 276 9.93 -6.77 -9.83
CA PHE A 276 8.81 -5.93 -9.41
C PHE A 276 7.52 -6.73 -9.42
N ALA A 277 6.64 -6.48 -8.46
CA ALA A 277 5.27 -6.97 -8.57
C ALA A 277 4.58 -6.26 -9.74
N ARG A 278 3.64 -6.95 -10.38
CA ARG A 278 2.85 -6.35 -11.46
C ARG A 278 1.96 -5.26 -10.87
N ILE A 279 1.84 -4.16 -11.60
CA ILE A 279 0.86 -3.10 -11.36
C ILE A 279 -0.37 -3.42 -12.20
#